data_AF-C6Q0K4-F1
#
_entry.id   AF-C6Q0K4-F1
#
_cell.length_a   1.000
_cell.length_b   1.000
_cell.length_c   1.000
_cell.angle_alpha   90.00
_cell.angle_beta   90.00
_cell.angle_gamma   90.00
#
_symmetry.space_group_name_H-M   'P 1'
#
loop_
_entity.id
_entity.type
_entity.pdbx_description
1 polymer ?
#
loop_
_entity_poly.entity_id
_entity_poly.type
_entity_poly.pdbx_seq_one_letter_code
_entity_poly.pdbx_strand_id
1 'polypeptide(L)' 'MVRSKNKGTHEKAMEQAKDLLDKGVGMGEIKSRTELNEHDVIKAKEKMQGNR' A
#
# COMPACT_ATOMS: atom_id res chain seq x y z
N MET A 1 25.31 -12.80 8.68
CA MET A 1 24.02 -12.20 9.13
C MET A 1 23.15 -11.94 7.90
N VAL A 2 22.39 -12.94 7.44
CA VAL A 2 21.39 -12.71 6.39
C VAL A 2 20.20 -12.07 7.08
N ARG A 3 20.13 -10.73 7.06
CA ARG A 3 18.99 -9.99 7.60
C ARG A 3 17.76 -10.41 6.80
N SER A 4 16.90 -11.21 7.41
CA SER A 4 15.57 -11.57 6.91
C SER A 4 14.78 -10.29 6.70
N LYS A 5 14.93 -9.66 5.52
CA LYS A 5 14.23 -8.45 5.16
C LYS A 5 12.73 -8.76 5.04
N ASN A 6 11.97 -8.11 5.92
CA ASN A 6 10.77 -7.35 5.53
C ASN A 6 9.46 -8.11 5.24
N LYS A 7 9.07 -9.13 6.03
CA LYS A 7 7.65 -9.55 6.02
C LYS A 7 6.71 -8.46 6.56
N GLY A 8 7.07 -7.82 7.68
CA GLY A 8 6.22 -6.78 8.29
C GLY A 8 6.25 -5.41 7.61
N THR A 9 7.27 -5.11 6.81
CA THR A 9 7.40 -3.80 6.13
C THR A 9 6.40 -3.68 4.99
N HIS A 10 6.17 -4.77 4.26
CA HIS A 10 5.20 -4.79 3.16
C HIS A 10 3.75 -4.70 3.68
N GLU A 11 3.44 -5.35 4.80
CA GLU A 11 2.12 -5.24 5.44
C GLU A 11 1.83 -3.81 5.91
N LYS A 12 2.79 -3.16 6.61
CA LYS A 12 2.65 -1.76 7.01
C LYS A 12 2.45 -0.82 5.82
N ALA A 13 3.22 -1.01 4.75
CA ALA A 13 3.08 -0.21 3.54
C ALA A 13 1.69 -0.38 2.90
N MET A 14 1.16 -1.61 2.89
CA MET A 14 -0.19 -1.93 2.38
C MET A 14 -1.30 -1.33 3.26
N GLU A 15 -1.19 -1.39 4.59
CA GLU A 15 -2.13 -0.73 5.50
C GLU A 15 -2.13 0.78 5.30
N GLN A 16 -0.94 1.38 5.22
CA GLN A 16 -0.78 2.81 5.00
C GLN A 16 -1.33 3.25 3.65
N ALA A 17 -1.17 2.43 2.59
CA ALA A 17 -1.76 2.72 1.29
C ALA A 17 -3.29 2.68 1.32
N LYS A 18 -3.91 1.72 2.02
CA LYS A 18 -5.37 1.66 2.21
C LYS A 18 -5.90 2.88 2.96
N ASP A 19 -5.22 3.29 4.04
CA ASP A 19 -5.61 4.45 4.84
C ASP A 19 -5.53 5.75 4.03
N LEU A 20 -4.49 5.89 3.20
CA LEU A 20 -4.35 7.03 2.28
C LEU A 20 -5.41 6.99 1.15
N LEU A 21 -5.75 5.81 0.62
CA LEU A 21 -6.83 5.65 -0.37
C LEU A 21 -8.19 6.01 0.23
N ASP A 22 -8.46 5.60 1.48
CA ASP A 22 -9.67 5.94 2.23
C ASP A 22 -9.81 7.46 2.43
N LYS A 23 -8.68 8.11 2.74
CA LYS A 23 -8.58 9.57 2.85
C LYS A 23 -8.69 10.32 1.51
N GLY A 24 -8.81 9.62 0.38
CA GLY A 24 -8.90 10.23 -0.95
C GLY A 24 -7.56 10.77 -1.48
N VAL A 25 -6.43 10.31 -0.95
CA VAL A 25 -5.09 10.71 -1.42
C VAL A 25 -4.82 10.15 -2.81
N GLY A 26 -4.22 10.98 -3.66
CA GLY A 26 -3.86 10.60 -5.02
C GLY A 26 -2.78 9.51 -5.07
N MET A 27 -2.86 8.65 -6.09
CA MET A 27 -1.99 7.49 -6.27
C MET A 27 -0.48 7.83 -6.29
N GLY A 28 -0.09 8.95 -6.91
CA GLY A 28 1.31 9.38 -6.95
C GLY A 28 1.89 9.65 -5.57
N GLU A 29 1.10 10.27 -4.68
CA GLU A 29 1.51 10.57 -3.31
C GLU A 29 1.53 9.30 -2.44
N ILE A 30 0.60 8.36 -2.67
CA ILE A 30 0.61 7.05 -2.00
C ILE A 30 1.87 6.26 -2.34
N LYS A 31 2.23 6.18 -3.62
CA LYS A 31 3.47 5.50 -4.06
C LYS A 31 4.70 6.15 -3.43
N SER A 32 4.75 7.48 -3.39
CA SER A 32 5.86 8.22 -2.81
C SER A 32 5.99 8.03 -1.30
N ARG A 33 4.87 7.84 -0.57
CA ARG A 33 4.88 7.68 0.89
C ARG A 33 5.07 6.24 1.37
N THR A 34 4.56 5.28 0.63
CA THR A 34 4.56 3.87 1.02
C THR A 34 5.67 3.06 0.35
N GLU A 35 6.39 3.66 -0.60
CA GLU A 35 7.38 3.00 -1.47
C GLU A 35 6.80 1.79 -2.22
N LEU A 36 5.47 1.72 -2.32
CA LEU A 36 4.78 0.68 -3.05
C LEU A 36 4.80 0.97 -4.54
N ASN A 37 4.86 -0.11 -5.31
CA ASN A 37 4.66 -0.04 -6.73
C ASN A 37 3.19 0.25 -7.07
N GLU A 38 3.00 0.76 -8.28
CA GLU A 38 1.69 1.09 -8.81
C GLU A 38 0.71 -0.10 -8.73
N HIS A 39 1.21 -1.29 -9.04
CA HIS A 39 0.44 -2.54 -8.96
C HIS A 39 -0.02 -2.88 -7.53
N ASP A 40 0.76 -2.59 -6.50
CA ASP A 40 0.36 -2.86 -5.11
C ASP A 40 -0.67 -1.86 -4.61
N VAL A 41 -0.55 -0.59 -5.02
CA VAL A 41 -1.56 0.44 -4.73
C VAL A 41 -2.88 0.13 -5.44
N ILE A 42 -2.84 -0.36 -6.70
CA ILE A 42 -4.03 -0.82 -7.42
C ILE A 42 -4.68 -1.97 -6.68
N LYS A 43 -3.93 -3.02 -6.32
CA LYS A 43 -4.48 -4.15 -5.55
C LYS A 43 -5.08 -3.71 -4.22
N ALA A 44 -4.48 -2.74 -3.53
CA ALA A 44 -5.02 -2.20 -2.29
C ALA A 44 -6.38 -1.52 -2.52
N LYS A 45 -6.48 -0.71 -3.58
CA LYS A 45 -7.72 -0.05 -4.01
C LYS A 45 -8.79 -1.05 -4.44
N GLU A 46 -8.45 -2.03 -5.27
CA GLU A 46 -9.36 -3.07 -5.74
C GLU A 46 -9.87 -3.93 -4.57
N LYS A 47 -9.04 -4.26 -3.59
CA LYS A 47 -9.49 -4.95 -2.38
C LYS A 47 -10.46 -4.13 -1.54
N MET A 48 -10.29 -2.81 -1.49
CA MET A 48 -11.24 -1.93 -0.79
C MET A 48 -12.57 -1.80 -1.55
N GLN A 49 -12.53 -1.74 -2.88
CA GLN A 49 -13.72 -1.58 -3.71
C GLN A 49 -14.48 -2.89 -3.98
N GLY A 50 -13.78 -4.01 -4.08
CA GLY A 50 -14.35 -5.34 -4.36
C GLY A 50 -15.00 -6.03 -3.16
N ASN A 51 -15.03 -5.37 -2.00
CA ASN A 51 -15.74 -5.85 -0.81
C ASN A 51 -17.10 -5.14 -0.61
N ARG A 52 -17.69 -4.63 -1.70
CA ARG A 52 -18.98 -3.92 -1.73
C ARG A 52 -20.04 -4.72 -2.47
#